data_AF-A0A0F2J796-F1
#
_entry.id   AF-A0A0F2J796-F1
#
_cell.length_a   1.000
_cell.length_b   1.000
_cell.length_c   1.000
_cell.angle_alpha   90.00
_cell.angle_beta   90.00
_cell.angle_gamma   90.00
#
_symmetry.space_group_name_H-M   'P 1'
#
loop_
_entity.id
_entity.type
_entity.pdbx_description
1 polymer ?
#
loop_
_entity_poly.entity_id
_entity_poly.type
_entity_poly.pdbx_seq_one_letter_code
_entity_poly.pdbx_strand_id
1 'polypeptide(L)' 'MGVEQSNLSQHLSILRKQQIITSTKVGLKVMYRVKYPEVLTILEKVQKILAQQFQEGEALMRHLGDR' A
#
# COMPACT_ATOMS: atom_id res chain seq x y z
N MET A 1 -1.63 15.05 -7.69
CA MET A 1 -0.90 14.25 -8.70
C MET A 1 -1.73 13.00 -8.95
N GLY A 2 -2.53 13.05 -10.01
CA GLY A 2 -3.64 12.13 -10.24
C GLY A 2 -3.16 10.81 -10.80
N VAL A 3 -3.45 9.72 -10.08
CA VAL A 3 -3.50 8.39 -10.69
C VAL A 3 -4.56 8.48 -11.79
N GLU A 4 -4.22 8.15 -13.04
CA GLU A 4 -5.22 8.08 -14.10
C GLU A 4 -6.39 7.20 -13.64
N GLN A 5 -7.61 7.66 -13.88
CA GLN A 5 -8.83 7.00 -13.39
C GLN A 5 -8.94 5.55 -13.89
N SER A 6 -8.40 5.26 -15.08
CA SER A 6 -8.26 3.92 -15.68
C SER A 6 -7.39 3.01 -14.80
N ASN A 7 -6.19 3.47 -14.44
CA ASN A 7 -5.23 2.71 -13.64
C ASN A 7 -5.79 2.44 -12.24
N LEU A 8 -6.40 3.43 -11.60
CA LEU A 8 -7.02 3.24 -10.29
C LEU A 8 -8.15 2.21 -10.32
N SER A 9 -9.03 2.29 -11.33
CA SER A 9 -10.14 1.34 -11.49
C SER A 9 -9.65 -0.09 -11.75
N GLN A 10 -8.54 -0.24 -12.49
CA GLN A 10 -7.89 -1.53 -12.71
C GLN A 10 -7.34 -2.10 -11.40
N HIS A 11 -6.58 -1.32 -10.63
CA HIS A 11 -6.05 -1.76 -9.33
C HIS A 11 -7.18 -2.13 -8.36
N LEU A 12 -8.23 -1.33 -8.25
CA LEU A 12 -9.39 -1.64 -7.41
C LEU A 12 -10.11 -2.91 -7.86
N SER A 13 -10.20 -3.16 -9.16
CA SER A 13 -10.75 -4.43 -9.68
C SER A 13 -9.90 -5.63 -9.28
N ILE A 14 -8.57 -5.53 -9.33
CA ILE A 14 -7.66 -6.61 -8.89
C ILE A 14 -7.85 -6.87 -7.39
N LEU A 15 -7.80 -5.83 -6.56
CA LEU A 15 -7.96 -5.95 -5.10
C LEU A 15 -9.32 -6.54 -4.72
N ARG A 16 -10.39 -6.18 -5.44
CA ARG A 16 -11.72 -6.75 -5.25
C ARG A 16 -11.77 -8.22 -5.65
N LYS A 17 -11.17 -8.59 -6.79
CA LYS A 17 -11.06 -10.00 -7.24
C LYS A 17 -10.35 -10.86 -6.19
N GLN A 18 -9.30 -10.33 -5.57
CA GLN A 18 -8.55 -10.99 -4.50
C GLN A 18 -9.22 -10.91 -3.12
N GLN A 19 -10.44 -10.37 -3.03
CA GLN A 19 -11.22 -10.26 -1.78
C GLN A 19 -10.55 -9.40 -0.69
N ILE A 20 -9.59 -8.53 -1.05
CA ILE A 20 -8.93 -7.63 -0.10
C ILE A 20 -9.82 -6.42 0.21
N ILE A 21 -10.61 -5.99 -0.78
CA ILE A 21 -11.56 -4.88 -0.64
C ILE A 21 -12.96 -5.31 -1.06
N THR A 22 -13.97 -4.66 -0.48
CA THR A 22 -15.37 -4.73 -0.89
C THR A 22 -15.78 -3.45 -1.60
N SER A 23 -16.83 -3.52 -2.42
CA SER A 23 -17.40 -2.37 -3.12
C SER A 23 -18.90 -2.31 -2.91
N THR A 24 -19.43 -1.12 -2.60
CA THR A 24 -20.88 -0.86 -2.47
C THR A 24 -21.26 0.27 -3.42
N LYS A 25 -22.30 0.05 -4.24
CA LYS A 25 -22.84 1.08 -5.12
C LYS A 25 -23.82 1.96 -4.33
N VAL A 26 -23.57 3.27 -4.31
CA VAL A 26 -24.40 4.28 -3.64
C VAL A 26 -24.79 5.33 -4.68
N GLY A 27 -25.99 5.17 -5.27
CA GLY A 27 -26.42 5.96 -6.41
C GLY A 27 -25.50 5.76 -7.63
N LEU A 28 -24.89 6.86 -8.10
CA LEU A 28 -23.92 6.86 -9.20
C LEU A 28 -22.47 6.60 -8.76
N LYS A 29 -22.21 6.51 -7.45
CA LYS A 29 -20.86 6.33 -6.90
C LYS A 29 -20.63 4.88 -6.50
N VAL A 30 -19.40 4.42 -6.67
CA VAL A 30 -18.94 3.13 -6.11
C VAL A 30 -17.99 3.44 -4.96
N MET A 31 -18.39 3.06 -3.75
CA MET A 31 -17.60 3.20 -2.54
C MET A 31 -16.84 1.91 -2.28
N TYR A 32 -15.56 2.01 -1.93
CA TYR A 32 -14.70 0.87 -1.62
C TYR A 32 -14.34 0.86 -0.14
N ARG A 33 -14.17 -0.33 0.43
CA ARG A 33 -13.75 -0.54 1.82
C ARG A 33 -12.79 -1.72 1.90
N VAL A 34 -11.79 -1.64 2.77
CA VAL A 34 -10.95 -2.81 3.11
C VAL A 34 -11.81 -3.86 3.81
N LYS A 35 -11.76 -5.11 3.32
CA LYS A 35 -12.61 -6.20 3.83
C LYS A 35 -12.20 -6.64 5.22
N TYR A 36 -10.90 -6.74 5.45
CA TYR A 36 -10.29 -7.21 6.70
C TYR A 36 -9.33 -6.14 7.23
N PRO A 37 -9.66 -5.46 8.34
CA PRO A 37 -8.80 -4.44 8.94
C PRO A 37 -7.35 -4.91 9.21
N GLU A 38 -7.15 -6.20 9.45
CA GLU A 38 -5.86 -6.86 9.65
C GLU A 38 -4.90 -6.65 8.48
N VAL A 39 -5.41 -6.46 7.27
CA VAL A 39 -4.60 -6.10 6.10
C VAL A 39 -3.85 -4.79 6.33
N LEU A 40 -4.49 -3.81 6.99
CA LEU A 40 -3.83 -2.54 7.32
C LEU A 40 -2.70 -2.76 8.33
N THR A 41 -2.92 -3.59 9.35
CA THR A 41 -1.88 -3.95 10.31
C THR A 41 -0.70 -4.65 9.64
N ILE A 42 -0.94 -5.54 8.68
CA ILE A 42 0.13 -6.18 7.90
C ILE A 42 0.91 -5.13 7.10
N LEU A 43 0.21 -4.23 6.40
CA LEU A 43 0.86 -3.15 5.63
C LEU A 43 1.67 -2.21 6.52
N GLU A 44 1.21 -1.90 7.73
CA GLU A 44 1.97 -1.14 8.73
C GLU A 44 3.26 -1.87 9.14
N LYS A 45 3.20 -3.19 9.34
CA LYS A 45 4.39 -3.99 9.66
C LYS A 45 5.38 -4.00 8.50
N VAL A 46 4.90 -4.16 7.27
CA VAL A 46 5.74 -4.08 6.07
C VAL A 46 6.42 -2.71 5.98
N GLN A 47 5.68 -1.61 6.20
CA GLN A 47 6.25 -0.25 6.20
C GLN A 47 7.35 -0.09 7.26
N LYS A 48 7.16 -0.64 8.47
CA LYS A 48 8.17 -0.60 9.53
C LYS A 48 9.45 -1.37 9.15
N ILE A 49 9.29 -2.56 8.56
CA ILE A 49 10.42 -3.37 8.09
C ILE A 49 11.20 -2.61 7.01
N LEU A 50 10.50 -2.05 6.01
CA LEU A 50 11.14 -1.27 4.95
C LEU A 50 11.88 -0.06 5.52
N ALA A 51 11.26 0.68 6.44
CA ALA A 51 11.90 1.82 7.10
C ALA A 51 13.18 1.40 7.84
N GLN A 52 13.15 0.28 8.56
CA GLN A 52 14.33 -0.27 9.23
C GLN A 52 15.44 -0.63 8.22
N GLN A 53 15.09 -1.33 7.12
CA GLN A 53 16.05 -1.68 6.07
C GLN A 53 16.72 -0.43 5.46
N PHE A 54 15.95 0.65 5.24
CA PHE A 54 16.52 1.91 4.76
C PHE A 54 17.49 2.53 5.77
N GLN A 55 17.15 2.53 7.06
CA GLN A 55 18.04 3.07 8.11
C GLN A 55 19.34 2.25 8.22
N GLU A 56 19.26 0.93 8.13
CA GLU A 56 20.42 0.05 8.13
C GLU A 56 21.32 0.28 6.90
N GLY A 57 20.71 0.45 5.72
CA GLY A 57 21.42 0.80 4.49
C GLY A 57 22.15 2.15 4.58
N GLU A 58 21.47 3.18 5.09
CA GLU A 58 22.06 4.50 5.33
C GLU A 58 23.24 4.45 6.31
N ALA A 59 23.11 3.69 7.41
CA ALA A 59 24.19 3.50 8.36
C ALA A 59 25.41 2.83 7.72
N LEU A 60 25.19 1.80 6.89
CA LEU A 60 26.26 1.13 6.15
C LEU A 60 26.97 2.09 5.18
N MET A 61 26.22 2.92 4.44
CA MET A 61 26.80 3.90 3.52
C MET A 61 27.68 4.93 4.23
N ARG A 62 27.26 5.42 5.41
CA ARG A 62 28.08 6.34 6.22
C ARG A 62 29.40 5.70 6.67
N HIS A 63 29.34 4.46 7.18
CA HIS A 63 30.54 3.74 7.59
C HIS A 63 31.54 3.46 6.46
N LEU A 64 31.06 3.38 5.21
CA LEU A 64 31.93 3.21 4.03
C LEU A 64 32.50 4.54 3.51
N GLY A 65 31.81 5.67 3.75
CA GLY A 65 32.27 7.01 3.36
C GLY A 65 33.26 7.67 4.33
N ASP A 66 33.32 7.19 5.58
CA ASP A 66 34.25 7.68 6.62
C ASP A 66 35.64 7.00 6.58
N ARG A 67 35.93 6.18 5.55
CA ARG A 67 37.24 5.56 5.26
C ARG A 67 37.86 6.14 4.01
#